data_AF-A0A2A2Y8J2-F1
#
_entry.id   AF-A0A2A2Y8J2-F1
#
_cell.length_a   1.000
_cell.length_b   1.000
_cell.length_c   1.000
_cell.angle_alpha   90.00
_cell.angle_beta   90.00
_cell.angle_gamma   90.00
#
_symmetry.space_group_name_H-M   'P 1'
#
loop_
_entity.id
_entity.type
_entity.pdbx_description
1 polymer ?
#
loop_
_entity_poly.entity_id
_entity_poly.type
_entity_poly.pdbx_seq_one_letter_code
_entity_poly.pdbx_strand_id
1 'polypeptide(L)'
;MAYNRCIGTRYCANNCPYKVRRFNFLDFNKRVDGHYYEGPLGPEKTVKDPADLPQLQKNPDVSVRMRGVMEKCTYCVQRIQEAKIQAKVRARDNSPDINVRDGVIQVACQQACPAGAIEFGDITDPKSRVAKAKASTRSYGALTYLNTRPRTTYQAKLRNLNLRMPGANLVPLSRLEMDGRASHGAPAHGDAHAKPAHGAAHHAK
;
A
#
# COMPACT_ATOMS: atom_id res chain seq x y z
N MET A 1 2.52 -5.11 -12.68
CA MET A 1 2.42 -6.57 -12.84
C MET A 1 1.93 -6.76 -14.25
N ALA A 2 2.76 -7.30 -15.15
CA ALA A 2 2.35 -7.59 -16.52
C ALA A 2 1.78 -9.01 -16.55
N TYR A 3 0.47 -9.14 -16.64
CA TYR A 3 -0.23 -10.42 -16.45
C TYR A 3 0.04 -11.40 -17.60
N ASN A 4 0.07 -10.90 -18.83
CA ASN A 4 0.39 -11.66 -20.05
C ASN A 4 1.81 -12.27 -20.06
N ARG A 5 2.74 -11.74 -19.24
CA ARG A 5 4.11 -12.25 -19.15
C ARG A 5 4.30 -13.27 -18.02
N CYS A 6 3.29 -13.47 -17.18
CA CYS A 6 3.40 -14.39 -16.05
C CYS A 6 3.24 -15.85 -16.52
N ILE A 7 4.31 -16.63 -16.38
CA ILE A 7 4.31 -18.07 -16.72
C ILE A 7 3.94 -18.99 -15.54
N GLY A 8 3.54 -18.42 -14.40
CA GLY A 8 2.99 -19.20 -13.28
C GLY A 8 3.98 -19.96 -12.40
N THR A 9 5.27 -19.57 -12.38
CA THR A 9 6.29 -20.18 -11.49
C THR A 9 6.08 -19.91 -10.00
N ARG A 10 5.26 -18.92 -9.64
CA ARG A 10 4.87 -18.55 -8.25
C ARG A 10 6.01 -18.14 -7.31
N TYR A 11 7.27 -18.11 -7.74
CA TYR A 11 8.39 -17.66 -6.89
C TYR A 11 8.18 -16.24 -6.32
N CYS A 12 7.53 -15.37 -7.10
CA CYS A 12 7.20 -14.02 -6.64
C CYS A 12 6.26 -13.99 -5.41
N ALA A 13 5.43 -15.02 -5.21
CA ALA A 13 4.59 -15.16 -4.02
C ALA A 13 5.44 -15.57 -2.80
N ASN A 14 6.34 -16.53 -2.98
CA ASN A 14 7.22 -17.03 -1.93
C ASN A 14 8.12 -15.90 -1.40
N ASN A 15 8.75 -15.15 -2.29
CA ASN A 15 9.65 -14.05 -1.91
C ASN A 15 8.90 -12.78 -1.41
N CYS A 16 7.57 -12.72 -1.52
CA CYS A 16 6.82 -11.59 -0.97
C CYS A 16 6.67 -11.76 0.55
N PRO A 17 7.26 -10.89 1.40
CA PRO A 17 7.17 -11.04 2.85
C PRO A 17 5.74 -10.85 3.36
N TYR A 18 4.93 -10.05 2.65
CA TYR A 18 3.53 -9.81 2.99
C TYR A 18 2.56 -10.87 2.46
N LYS A 19 3.03 -11.77 1.59
CA LYS A 19 2.19 -12.79 0.92
C LYS A 19 0.91 -12.20 0.30
N VAL A 20 0.99 -10.99 -0.28
CA VAL A 20 -0.15 -10.27 -0.89
C VAL A 20 -0.37 -10.60 -2.37
N ARG A 21 0.44 -11.50 -2.94
CA ARG A 21 0.23 -11.96 -4.31
C ARG A 21 -0.72 -13.15 -4.30
N ARG A 22 -1.70 -13.15 -5.19
CA ARG A 22 -2.72 -14.20 -5.32
C ARG A 22 -2.53 -14.92 -6.64
N PHE A 23 -2.59 -16.24 -6.64
CA PHE A 23 -2.38 -17.03 -7.84
C PHE A 23 -3.72 -17.55 -8.36
N ASN A 24 -3.95 -17.42 -9.66
CA ASN A 24 -5.10 -18.04 -10.31
C ASN A 24 -4.77 -19.51 -10.58
N PHE A 25 -5.10 -20.39 -9.63
CA PHE A 25 -4.88 -21.84 -9.79
C PHE A 25 -5.71 -22.42 -10.92
N LEU A 26 -6.95 -21.96 -10.99
CA LEU A 26 -7.98 -22.47 -11.87
C LEU A 26 -8.48 -21.34 -12.76
N ASP A 27 -9.20 -21.69 -13.82
CA ASP A 27 -9.82 -20.70 -14.69
C ASP A 27 -11.18 -20.29 -14.14
N PHE A 28 -11.15 -19.35 -13.18
CA PHE A 28 -12.34 -18.85 -12.49
C PHE A 28 -13.28 -18.06 -13.41
N ASN A 29 -12.76 -17.52 -14.51
CA ASN A 29 -13.51 -16.63 -15.39
C ASN A 29 -14.26 -17.39 -16.48
N LYS A 30 -13.64 -18.41 -17.06
CA LYS A 30 -14.22 -19.17 -18.19
C LYS A 30 -14.95 -20.42 -17.75
N ARG A 31 -14.58 -21.09 -16.65
CA ARG A 31 -15.12 -22.42 -16.32
C ARG A 31 -16.38 -22.33 -15.47
N VAL A 32 -17.30 -23.28 -15.73
CA VAL A 32 -18.49 -23.51 -14.91
C VAL A 32 -18.07 -23.98 -13.52
N ASP A 33 -18.83 -23.60 -12.50
CA ASP A 33 -18.52 -23.94 -11.13
C ASP A 33 -18.55 -25.47 -10.96
N GLY A 34 -17.47 -26.03 -10.39
CA GLY A 34 -17.26 -27.49 -10.29
C GLY A 34 -16.41 -28.10 -11.42
N HIS A 35 -16.27 -27.44 -12.59
CA HIS A 35 -15.52 -27.94 -13.76
C HIS A 35 -14.19 -27.21 -13.97
N TYR A 36 -13.58 -26.73 -12.89
CA TYR A 36 -12.40 -25.87 -12.93
C TYR A 36 -11.09 -26.57 -13.34
N TYR A 37 -11.01 -27.89 -13.15
CA TYR A 37 -9.81 -28.70 -13.40
C TYR A 37 -9.63 -29.08 -14.86
N GLU A 38 -10.69 -28.95 -15.65
CA GLU A 38 -10.71 -29.44 -17.02
C GLU A 38 -9.81 -28.60 -17.94
N GLY A 39 -9.32 -29.26 -18.99
CA GLY A 39 -8.45 -28.66 -20.00
C GLY A 39 -9.18 -27.61 -20.85
N PRO A 40 -8.51 -27.03 -21.85
CA PRO A 40 -9.10 -26.06 -22.78
C PRO A 40 -10.46 -26.48 -23.36
N LEU A 41 -10.67 -27.79 -23.57
CA LEU A 41 -11.86 -28.42 -24.14
C LEU A 41 -13.01 -28.67 -23.13
N GLY A 42 -12.85 -28.35 -21.85
CA GLY A 42 -13.93 -28.50 -20.86
C GLY A 42 -15.11 -27.57 -21.15
N PRO A 43 -16.24 -27.72 -20.45
CA PRO A 43 -17.38 -26.82 -20.59
C PRO A 43 -16.96 -25.42 -20.16
N GLU A 44 -17.14 -24.47 -21.08
CA GLU A 44 -17.00 -23.05 -20.80
C GLU A 44 -18.35 -22.53 -20.29
N LYS A 45 -18.31 -21.45 -19.51
CA LYS A 45 -19.46 -20.56 -19.25
C LYS A 45 -19.87 -19.99 -20.61
N THR A 46 -20.59 -20.81 -21.37
CA THR A 46 -21.11 -20.47 -22.68
C THR A 46 -22.25 -19.51 -22.45
N VAL A 47 -22.07 -18.30 -22.97
CA VAL A 47 -23.06 -17.26 -22.99
C VAL A 47 -24.23 -17.74 -23.84
N LYS A 48 -25.25 -18.34 -23.19
CA LYS A 48 -26.46 -18.81 -23.88
C LYS A 48 -27.43 -17.65 -24.17
N ASP A 49 -27.34 -16.57 -23.40
CA ASP A 49 -28.23 -15.41 -23.51
C ASP A 49 -27.47 -14.16 -24.00
N PRO A 50 -28.00 -13.38 -24.96
CA PRO A 50 -27.36 -12.16 -25.49
C PRO A 50 -27.23 -11.00 -24.48
N ALA A 51 -27.67 -11.21 -23.23
CA ALA A 51 -27.64 -10.25 -22.13
C ALA A 51 -26.64 -10.66 -21.03
N ASP A 52 -25.52 -11.29 -21.37
CA ASP A 52 -24.54 -11.90 -20.46
C ASP A 52 -24.11 -11.03 -19.26
N LEU A 53 -24.93 -11.07 -18.21
CA LEU A 53 -24.89 -10.17 -17.05
C LEU A 53 -23.53 -10.18 -16.33
N PRO A 54 -22.83 -11.33 -16.16
CA PRO A 54 -21.58 -11.35 -15.42
C PRO A 54 -20.40 -10.72 -16.18
N GLN A 55 -20.43 -10.72 -17.51
CA GLN A 55 -19.37 -10.11 -18.31
C GLN A 55 -19.47 -8.58 -18.28
N LEU A 56 -20.70 -8.04 -18.28
CA LEU A 56 -20.96 -6.60 -18.17
C LEU A 56 -20.52 -6.00 -16.83
N GLN A 57 -20.43 -6.81 -15.77
CA GLN A 57 -19.89 -6.37 -14.47
C GLN A 57 -18.38 -6.07 -14.54
N LYS A 58 -17.65 -6.63 -15.51
CA LYS A 58 -16.19 -6.53 -15.56
C LYS A 58 -15.78 -5.17 -16.10
N ASN A 59 -14.84 -4.54 -15.41
CA ASN A 59 -14.27 -3.28 -15.86
C ASN A 59 -13.43 -3.50 -17.13
N PRO A 60 -13.69 -2.76 -18.23
CA PRO A 60 -12.98 -2.91 -19.50
C PRO A 60 -11.49 -2.53 -19.44
N ASP A 61 -11.10 -1.63 -18.53
CA ASP A 61 -9.72 -1.12 -18.39
C ASP A 61 -8.82 -2.03 -17.56
N VAL A 62 -9.37 -3.13 -17.02
CA VAL A 62 -8.63 -4.10 -16.21
C VAL A 62 -8.64 -5.46 -16.89
N SER A 63 -7.46 -5.99 -17.17
CA SER A 63 -7.31 -7.31 -17.75
C SER A 63 -8.00 -8.39 -16.89
N VAL A 64 -8.95 -9.10 -17.51
CA VAL A 64 -9.53 -10.33 -16.97
C VAL A 64 -8.48 -11.43 -17.12
N ARG A 65 -8.12 -12.06 -16.01
CA ARG A 65 -6.94 -12.93 -15.92
C ARG A 65 -7.34 -14.39 -16.10
N MET A 66 -6.52 -15.12 -16.85
CA MET A 66 -6.64 -16.56 -17.07
C MET A 66 -6.01 -17.36 -15.91
N ARG A 67 -6.17 -18.69 -15.95
CA ARG A 67 -5.44 -19.61 -15.08
C ARG A 67 -3.92 -19.45 -15.24
N GLY A 68 -3.17 -19.74 -14.19
CA GLY A 68 -1.70 -19.75 -14.24
C GLY A 68 -1.04 -18.39 -14.03
N VAL A 69 -1.82 -17.34 -13.74
CA VAL A 69 -1.30 -15.97 -13.63
C VAL A 69 -1.33 -15.50 -12.17
N MET A 70 -0.26 -14.81 -11.76
CA MET A 70 -0.18 -14.13 -10.47
C MET A 70 -0.82 -12.75 -10.53
N GLU A 71 -1.50 -12.39 -9.45
CA GLU A 71 -2.20 -11.13 -9.24
C GLU A 71 -1.67 -10.42 -7.99
N LYS A 72 -1.84 -9.11 -7.93
CA LYS A 72 -1.55 -8.30 -6.73
C LYS A 72 -2.32 -6.99 -6.79
N CYS A 73 -2.39 -6.27 -5.68
CA CYS A 73 -2.79 -4.87 -5.70
C CYS A 73 -1.84 -4.05 -6.59
N THR A 74 -2.39 -3.38 -7.59
CA THR A 74 -1.70 -2.49 -8.52
C THR A 74 -1.95 -1.01 -8.23
N TYR A 75 -2.53 -0.70 -7.07
CA TYR A 75 -3.02 0.64 -6.71
C TYR A 75 -3.96 1.24 -7.77
N CYS A 76 -4.84 0.39 -8.33
CA CYS A 76 -5.78 0.79 -9.39
C CYS A 76 -5.07 1.50 -10.55
N VAL A 77 -4.04 0.86 -11.11
CA VAL A 77 -3.23 1.43 -12.21
C VAL A 77 -4.08 1.95 -13.36
N GLN A 78 -5.23 1.34 -13.65
CA GLN A 78 -6.17 1.81 -14.66
C GLN A 78 -6.63 3.25 -14.41
N ARG A 79 -7.00 3.58 -13.15
CA ARG A 79 -7.40 4.94 -12.75
C ARG A 79 -6.23 5.92 -12.75
N ILE A 80 -5.04 5.44 -12.39
CA ILE A 80 -3.81 6.27 -12.41
C ILE A 80 -3.47 6.65 -13.85
N GLN A 81 -3.47 5.68 -14.77
CA GLN A 81 -3.11 5.94 -16.17
C GLN A 81 -4.15 6.81 -16.85
N GLU A 82 -5.44 6.54 -16.65
CA GLU A 82 -6.51 7.39 -17.15
C GLU A 82 -6.35 8.84 -16.70
N ALA A 83 -6.19 9.10 -15.40
CA ALA A 83 -6.02 10.45 -14.88
C ALA A 83 -4.74 11.14 -15.41
N LYS A 84 -3.64 10.39 -15.55
CA LYS A 84 -2.39 10.91 -16.13
C LYS A 84 -2.55 11.24 -17.62
N ILE A 85 -3.22 10.39 -18.38
CA ILE A 85 -3.50 10.63 -19.80
C ILE A 85 -4.38 11.87 -19.93
N GLN A 86 -5.45 11.98 -19.16
CA GLN A 86 -6.34 13.15 -19.18
C GLN A 86 -5.61 14.45 -18.77
N ALA A 87 -4.72 14.39 -17.77
CA ALA A 87 -3.89 15.54 -17.41
C ALA A 87 -2.97 15.98 -18.56
N LYS A 88 -2.31 15.02 -19.24
CA LYS A 88 -1.48 15.30 -20.42
C LYS A 88 -2.29 15.87 -21.58
N VAL A 89 -3.46 15.30 -21.87
CA VAL A 89 -4.36 15.80 -22.93
C VAL A 89 -4.79 17.24 -22.66
N ARG A 90 -5.11 17.57 -21.39
CA ARG A 90 -5.44 18.96 -21.00
C ARG A 90 -4.24 19.91 -21.12
N ALA A 91 -3.05 19.46 -20.76
CA ALA A 91 -1.83 20.26 -20.81
C ALA A 91 -1.39 20.59 -22.25
N ARG A 92 -1.77 19.77 -23.25
CA ARG A 92 -1.28 19.86 -24.64
C ARG A 92 0.27 19.90 -24.66
N ASP A 93 0.86 20.50 -25.68
CA ASP A 93 2.31 20.38 -25.92
C ASP A 93 3.19 21.25 -24.99
N ASN A 94 2.67 22.33 -24.40
CA ASN A 94 3.52 23.36 -23.73
C ASN A 94 2.97 23.93 -22.40
N SER A 95 2.00 23.28 -21.74
CA SER A 95 1.51 23.77 -20.44
C SER A 95 2.39 23.27 -19.28
N PRO A 96 2.72 24.13 -18.29
CA PRO A 96 3.44 23.73 -17.09
C PRO A 96 2.60 22.84 -16.13
N ASP A 97 1.28 22.78 -16.30
CA ASP A 97 0.36 22.03 -15.41
C ASP A 97 0.11 20.59 -15.91
N ILE A 98 1.18 19.80 -16.01
CA ILE A 98 1.12 18.37 -16.41
C ILE A 98 0.80 17.45 -15.22
N ASN A 99 1.05 17.93 -14.01
CA ASN A 99 0.90 17.13 -12.81
C ASN A 99 -0.58 16.92 -12.46
N VAL A 100 -0.90 15.71 -12.02
CA VAL A 100 -2.26 15.38 -11.59
C VAL A 100 -2.47 15.97 -10.20
N ARG A 101 -3.49 16.83 -10.06
CA ARG A 101 -3.85 17.45 -8.78
C ARG A 101 -4.26 16.37 -7.75
N ASP A 102 -3.96 16.62 -6.47
CA ASP A 102 -4.36 15.72 -5.39
C ASP A 102 -5.88 15.55 -5.34
N GLY A 103 -6.35 14.35 -5.00
CA GLY A 103 -7.76 14.00 -4.93
C GLY A 103 -8.45 13.66 -6.26
N VAL A 104 -7.84 13.97 -7.42
CA VAL A 104 -8.36 13.55 -8.74
C VAL A 104 -8.29 12.03 -8.89
N ILE A 105 -7.19 11.42 -8.46
CA ILE A 105 -7.04 9.96 -8.45
C ILE A 105 -7.59 9.43 -7.14
N GLN A 106 -8.74 8.78 -7.20
CA GLN A 106 -9.28 7.99 -6.08
C GLN A 106 -9.23 6.51 -6.42
N VAL A 107 -8.46 5.75 -5.65
CA VAL A 107 -8.40 4.29 -5.83
C VAL A 107 -9.69 3.64 -5.31
N ALA A 108 -10.06 2.49 -5.86
CA ALA A 108 -11.34 1.86 -5.55
C ALA A 108 -11.54 1.59 -4.05
N CYS A 109 -10.50 1.11 -3.35
CA CYS A 109 -10.57 0.87 -1.91
C CYS A 109 -10.65 2.14 -1.06
N GLN A 110 -10.09 3.26 -1.53
CA GLN A 110 -10.23 4.56 -0.88
C GLN A 110 -11.64 5.09 -1.04
N GLN A 111 -12.18 5.05 -2.27
CA GLN A 111 -13.52 5.54 -2.57
C GLN A 111 -14.61 4.73 -1.86
N ALA A 112 -14.42 3.41 -1.75
CA ALA A 112 -15.39 2.53 -1.11
C ALA A 112 -15.35 2.58 0.43
N CYS A 113 -14.31 3.16 1.05
CA CYS A 113 -14.17 3.16 2.50
C CYS A 113 -14.98 4.31 3.13
N PRO A 114 -16.09 4.04 3.84
CA PRO A 114 -16.90 5.11 4.44
C PRO A 114 -16.17 5.83 5.57
N ALA A 115 -15.24 5.14 6.23
CA ALA A 115 -14.44 5.70 7.33
C ALA A 115 -13.29 6.61 6.86
N GLY A 116 -13.04 6.72 5.55
CA GLY A 116 -11.93 7.53 5.02
C GLY A 116 -10.54 7.04 5.45
N ALA A 117 -10.39 5.75 5.75
CA ALA A 117 -9.17 5.21 6.36
C ALA A 117 -7.98 5.10 5.40
N ILE A 118 -8.23 5.08 4.09
CA ILE A 118 -7.21 4.90 3.06
C ILE A 118 -7.02 6.23 2.34
N GLU A 119 -5.81 6.78 2.39
CA GLU A 119 -5.43 7.95 1.62
C GLU A 119 -4.45 7.53 0.51
N PHE A 120 -4.78 7.88 -0.73
CA PHE A 120 -3.93 7.68 -1.89
C PHE A 120 -3.65 9.03 -2.59
N GLY A 121 -2.44 9.21 -3.10
CA GLY A 121 -1.98 10.47 -3.66
C GLY A 121 -0.49 10.46 -3.99
N ASP A 122 0.00 11.57 -4.50
CA ASP A 122 1.41 11.77 -4.82
C ASP A 122 2.23 12.14 -3.58
N ILE A 123 3.31 11.41 -3.34
CA ILE A 123 4.22 11.64 -2.21
C ILE A 123 5.26 12.72 -2.49
N THR A 124 5.45 13.08 -3.77
CA THR A 124 6.43 14.08 -4.20
C THR A 124 5.91 15.50 -4.00
N ASP A 125 4.58 15.68 -3.98
CA ASP A 125 3.93 16.93 -3.59
C ASP A 125 3.81 17.01 -2.06
N PRO A 126 4.53 17.93 -1.38
CA PRO A 126 4.45 18.08 0.07
C PRO A 126 3.08 18.55 0.57
N LYS A 127 2.25 19.15 -0.30
CA LYS A 127 0.93 19.65 0.06
C LYS A 127 -0.14 18.56 0.05
N SER A 128 0.13 17.41 -0.57
CA SER A 128 -0.82 16.30 -0.69
C SER A 128 -1.21 15.73 0.67
N ARG A 129 -2.42 15.14 0.75
CA ARG A 129 -2.90 14.50 1.98
C ARG A 129 -1.98 13.37 2.42
N VAL A 130 -1.53 12.55 1.48
CA VAL A 130 -0.66 11.40 1.76
C VAL A 130 0.71 11.81 2.27
N ALA A 131 1.31 12.88 1.75
CA ALA A 131 2.59 13.39 2.24
C ALA A 131 2.47 13.83 3.71
N LYS A 132 1.42 14.57 4.04
CA LYS A 132 1.12 15.00 5.42
C LYS A 132 0.83 13.82 6.35
N ALA A 133 0.04 12.85 5.91
CA ALA A 133 -0.25 11.65 6.69
C ALA A 133 1.01 10.83 6.97
N LYS A 134 1.90 10.68 5.98
CA LYS A 134 3.19 9.99 6.13
C LYS A 134 4.14 10.69 7.09
N ALA A 135 4.09 12.01 7.18
CA ALA A 135 4.89 12.81 8.11
C ALA A 135 4.40 12.72 9.57
N SER A 136 3.22 12.14 9.82
CA SER A 136 2.73 11.94 11.20
C SER A 136 3.65 11.04 12.00
N THR A 137 3.87 11.36 13.28
CA THR A 137 4.63 10.55 14.24
C THR A 137 4.05 9.15 14.49
N ARG A 138 2.80 8.92 14.06
CA ARG A 138 2.09 7.64 14.17
C ARG A 138 2.26 6.75 12.94
N SER A 139 2.91 7.24 11.90
CA SER A 139 3.13 6.54 10.65
C SER A 139 4.19 5.45 10.82
N TYR A 140 3.90 4.23 10.38
CA TYR A 140 4.87 3.13 10.37
C TYR A 140 4.74 2.27 9.12
N GLY A 141 5.84 1.65 8.71
CA GLY A 141 5.86 0.64 7.64
C GLY A 141 5.71 -0.77 8.22
N ALA A 142 5.04 -1.67 7.51
CA ALA A 142 5.02 -3.08 7.89
C ALA A 142 6.38 -3.73 7.55
N LEU A 143 6.91 -4.57 8.46
CA LEU A 143 8.13 -5.37 8.24
C LEU A 143 9.34 -4.54 7.75
N THR A 144 9.55 -3.35 8.31
CA THR A 144 10.62 -2.41 7.90
C THR A 144 12.02 -2.95 8.15
N TYR A 145 12.21 -3.86 9.11
CA TYR A 145 13.49 -4.53 9.38
C TYR A 145 14.03 -5.30 8.16
N LEU A 146 13.17 -5.73 7.22
CA LEU A 146 13.57 -6.36 5.96
C LEU A 146 14.01 -5.35 4.88
N ASN A 147 14.00 -4.04 5.19
CA ASN A 147 14.34 -2.94 4.28
C ASN A 147 13.60 -2.98 2.93
N THR A 148 12.35 -3.46 2.92
CA THR A 148 11.53 -3.52 1.69
C THR A 148 11.01 -2.16 1.22
N ARG A 149 11.19 -1.11 2.04
CA ARG A 149 10.77 0.28 1.78
C ARG A 149 9.35 0.37 1.20
N PRO A 150 8.33 -0.14 1.93
CA PRO A 150 6.97 -0.21 1.42
C PRO A 150 6.40 1.19 1.13
N ARG A 151 5.70 1.35 0.00
CA ARG A 151 5.04 2.61 -0.36
C ARG A 151 3.79 2.85 0.47
N THR A 152 3.04 1.80 0.83
CA THR A 152 1.95 1.89 1.81
C THR A 152 2.53 1.89 3.22
N THR A 153 2.15 2.90 3.98
CA THR A 153 2.42 3.03 5.42
C THR A 153 1.08 3.05 6.16
N TYR A 154 1.09 2.64 7.42
CA TYR A 154 -0.10 2.56 8.26
C TYR A 154 0.00 3.59 9.38
N GLN A 155 -1.15 4.00 9.91
CA GLN A 155 -1.23 4.81 11.12
C GLN A 155 -1.43 3.89 12.33
N ALA A 156 -0.70 4.16 13.41
CA ALA A 156 -0.89 3.44 14.67
C ALA A 156 -2.32 3.61 15.19
N LYS A 157 -2.93 2.51 15.64
CA LYS A 157 -4.27 2.52 16.24
C LYS A 157 -4.19 3.12 17.64
N LEU A 158 -4.78 4.30 17.84
CA LEU A 158 -4.95 4.90 19.16
C LEU A 158 -6.26 4.38 19.76
N ARG A 159 -6.16 3.71 20.90
CA ARG A 159 -7.33 3.34 21.72
C ARG A 159 -7.42 4.36 22.85
N ASN A 160 -8.45 5.23 22.82
CA ASN A 160 -8.69 6.21 23.88
C ASN A 160 -9.25 5.48 25.12
N LEU A 161 -8.36 4.89 25.92
CA LEU A 161 -8.73 4.04 27.04
C LEU A 161 -9.21 4.87 28.23
N ASN A 162 -10.28 4.39 28.89
CA ASN A 162 -10.77 4.99 30.12
C ASN A 162 -9.90 4.52 31.30
N LEU A 163 -9.21 5.47 31.96
CA LEU A 163 -8.32 5.21 33.11
C LEU A 163 -9.03 4.56 34.31
N ARG A 164 -10.36 4.68 34.41
CA ARG A 164 -11.14 4.09 35.51
C ARG A 164 -11.44 2.60 35.29
N MET A 165 -11.16 2.04 34.11
CA MET A 165 -11.37 0.62 33.86
C MET A 165 -10.18 -0.23 34.33
N PRO A 166 -10.42 -1.38 34.99
CA PRO A 166 -9.37 -2.33 35.33
C PRO A 166 -8.60 -2.76 34.08
N GLY A 167 -7.27 -2.74 34.12
CA GLY A 167 -6.41 -3.11 32.98
C GLY A 167 -6.16 -2.00 31.95
N ALA A 168 -6.51 -0.75 32.25
CA ALA A 168 -6.20 0.40 31.40
C ALA A 168 -4.69 0.69 31.37
N ASN A 169 -4.04 0.37 30.26
CA ASN A 169 -2.64 0.71 30.00
C ASN A 169 -2.54 1.92 29.07
N LEU A 170 -1.80 2.95 29.46
CA LEU A 170 -1.60 4.17 28.66
C LEU A 170 -0.72 3.95 27.42
N VAL A 171 0.06 2.88 27.42
CA VAL A 171 0.97 2.54 26.33
C VAL A 171 0.30 1.48 25.44
N PRO A 172 0.25 1.66 24.10
CA PRO A 172 -0.23 0.63 23.20
C PRO A 172 0.56 -0.67 23.38
N LEU A 173 -0.13 -1.81 23.45
CA LEU A 173 0.52 -3.13 23.53
C LEU A 173 1.58 -3.33 22.43
N SER A 174 1.32 -2.82 21.22
CA SER A 174 2.29 -2.88 20.12
C SER A 174 3.62 -2.15 20.40
N ARG A 175 3.60 -1.11 21.24
CA ARG A 175 4.82 -0.40 21.67
C ARG A 175 5.55 -1.19 22.75
N LEU A 176 4.82 -1.84 23.67
CA LEU A 176 5.40 -2.77 24.65
C LEU A 176 6.02 -4.01 23.97
N GLU A 177 5.36 -4.55 22.95
CA GLU A 177 5.85 -5.69 22.16
C GLU A 177 7.06 -5.35 21.26
N MET A 178 7.17 -4.08 20.86
CA MET A 178 8.28 -3.56 20.05
C MET A 178 9.39 -2.94 20.91
N ASP A 179 9.19 -2.80 22.22
CA ASP A 179 10.21 -2.28 23.13
C ASP A 179 11.40 -3.23 23.14
N GLY A 180 12.60 -2.72 22.85
CA GLY A 180 13.80 -3.55 22.66
C GLY A 180 13.95 -4.20 21.26
N ARG A 181 12.99 -4.05 20.34
CA ARG A 181 13.09 -4.55 18.95
C ARG A 181 13.40 -3.46 17.92
N ALA A 182 14.07 -2.38 18.35
CA ALA A 182 14.47 -1.30 17.47
C ALA A 182 15.43 -1.80 16.39
N SER A 183 14.92 -1.95 15.16
CA SER A 183 15.73 -2.08 13.96
C SER A 183 16.35 -0.71 13.64
N HIS A 184 17.66 -0.60 13.90
CA HIS A 184 18.60 0.46 13.55
C HIS A 184 18.63 1.73 14.41
N GLY A 185 19.67 1.79 15.23
CA GLY A 185 20.15 2.97 15.94
C GLY A 185 21.11 2.54 17.05
N ALA A 186 22.24 1.92 16.70
CA ALA A 186 23.31 1.75 17.67
C ALA A 186 23.82 3.15 18.09
N PRO A 187 23.89 3.50 19.38
CA PRO A 187 24.65 4.65 19.83
C PRO A 187 26.07 4.16 20.10
N ALA A 188 26.91 4.17 19.07
CA ALA A 188 28.34 3.98 19.27
C ALA A 188 29.07 4.67 18.11
N HIS A 189 29.46 5.92 18.33
CA HIS A 189 30.81 6.45 18.05
C HIS A 189 30.82 7.96 18.32
N GLY A 190 31.66 8.37 19.28
CA GLY A 190 32.14 9.75 19.39
C GLY A 190 31.89 10.45 20.72
N ASP A 191 32.47 9.94 21.80
CA ASP A 191 32.86 10.80 22.92
C ASP A 191 33.94 11.80 22.46
N ALA A 192 33.93 12.96 23.12
CA ALA A 192 34.92 14.04 23.09
C ALA A 192 34.87 15.00 21.90
N HIS A 193 34.11 16.10 22.04
CA HIS A 193 34.66 17.45 21.86
C HIS A 193 33.89 18.48 22.71
N ALA A 194 34.57 18.90 23.78
CA ALA A 194 34.53 20.21 24.45
C ALA A 194 33.17 20.93 24.62
N LYS A 195 32.64 20.91 25.85
CA LYS A 195 31.90 22.05 26.40
C LYS A 195 32.84 22.84 27.34
N PRO A 196 32.82 24.18 27.32
CA PRO A 196 33.66 24.99 28.20
C PRO A 196 33.16 24.90 29.64
N ALA A 197 34.11 24.78 30.58
CA ALA A 197 33.82 24.77 32.00
C ALA A 197 33.37 26.17 32.46
N HIS A 198 32.15 26.25 32.99
CA HIS A 198 31.76 27.33 33.89
C HIS A 198 32.05 26.88 35.32
N GLY A 199 33.08 27.47 35.93
CA GLY A 199 33.37 27.39 37.36
C GLY A 199 33.41 28.81 37.92
N ALA A 200 32.53 29.09 38.88
CA ALA A 200 32.36 30.37 39.53
C ALA A 200 33.58 30.76 40.40
N ALA A 201 33.72 32.07 40.57
CA ALA A 201 34.73 32.76 41.35
C ALA A 201 34.78 32.35 42.83
N HIS A 202 35.98 32.26 43.39
CA HIS A 202 36.24 32.52 44.80
C HIS A 202 37.55 33.31 44.96
N HIS A 203 37.42 34.48 45.58
CA HIS A 203 38.50 35.30 46.12
C HIS A 203 39.28 34.56 47.22
N ALA A 204 40.61 34.73 47.28
CA ALA A 204 41.33 35.11 48.50
C ALA A 204 42.86 35.21 48.27
N LYS A 205 43.38 36.41 48.60
CA LYS A 205 44.78 36.82 48.83
C LYS A 205 45.77 36.77 47.67
#